data_AF-A0A955N6Q3-F1
#
_entry.id   AF-A0A955N6Q3-F1
#
_cell.length_a   1.000
_cell.length_b   1.000
_cell.length_c   1.000
_cell.angle_alpha   90.00
_cell.angle_beta   90.00
_cell.angle_gamma   90.00
#
_symmetry.space_group_name_H-M   'P 1'
#
loop_
_entity.id
_entity.type
_entity.pdbx_description
1 polymer ?
#
loop_
_entity_poly.entity_id
_entity_poly.type
_entity_poly.pdbx_seq_one_letter_code
_entity_poly.pdbx_strand_id
1 'polypeptide(L)'
;MRRAAGSFPECLNVVNGGLGQNRPSPQPLPPMSKTNGDRPNKQKGHPNQDLEFGGDAEIPPLIPDGKYEVIFLRAEKKERLWGGTKVFLHFQIVDSGEYQGKELYMACNVKREGKWGVSSKYFQAWVLAAGRKPKRFDRMNTSVFRGKVFLAQVRAVTKDSKNLPRPLLLQYSIIENLVQRLTDSEKV
;
A
#
# COMPACT_ATOMS: atom_id res chain seq x y z
N MET A 1 -4.28 -49.13 -22.12
CA MET A 1 -4.23 -48.25 -23.31
C MET A 1 -3.19 -47.16 -23.07
N ARG A 2 -2.19 -47.08 -23.97
CA ARG A 2 -0.99 -46.24 -23.91
C ARG A 2 -1.25 -44.87 -24.53
N ARG A 3 -0.76 -43.77 -23.91
CA ARG A 3 -0.29 -42.50 -24.52
C ARG A 3 0.41 -41.68 -23.42
N ALA A 4 1.45 -40.88 -23.61
CA ALA A 4 2.57 -40.83 -24.55
C ALA A 4 3.55 -39.82 -23.89
N ALA A 5 4.82 -40.18 -23.75
CA ALA A 5 5.86 -39.31 -23.22
C ALA A 5 6.21 -38.22 -24.26
N GLY A 6 6.08 -36.95 -23.88
CA GLY A 6 6.44 -35.80 -24.69
C GLY A 6 7.87 -35.38 -24.42
N SER A 7 8.72 -35.63 -25.43
CA SER A 7 10.11 -35.21 -25.56
C SER A 7 10.28 -33.69 -25.51
N PHE A 8 11.22 -33.20 -24.71
CA PHE A 8 11.65 -31.79 -24.69
C PHE A 8 12.88 -31.62 -25.59
N PRO A 9 12.88 -30.67 -26.55
CA PRO A 9 14.05 -30.38 -27.34
C PRO A 9 15.07 -29.54 -26.57
N GLU A 10 16.29 -30.04 -26.65
CA GLU A 10 17.58 -29.46 -26.26
C GLU A 10 17.86 -28.21 -27.12
N CYS A 11 18.01 -27.04 -26.49
CA CYS A 11 18.41 -25.80 -27.18
C CYS A 11 19.82 -25.38 -26.72
N LEU A 12 20.79 -25.84 -27.51
CA LEU A 12 21.88 -25.09 -28.13
C LEU A 12 22.57 -23.97 -27.33
N ASN A 13 23.85 -24.27 -27.06
CA ASN A 13 24.94 -23.36 -26.73
C ASN A 13 24.96 -22.09 -27.59
N VAL A 14 24.99 -20.92 -26.94
CA VAL A 14 25.37 -19.66 -27.56
C VAL A 14 26.79 -19.30 -27.16
N VAL A 15 27.56 -19.11 -28.22
CA VAL A 15 28.96 -18.72 -28.37
C VAL A 15 29.39 -17.55 -27.48
N ASN A 16 30.46 -17.75 -26.71
CA ASN A 16 31.32 -16.69 -26.19
C ASN A 16 32.22 -16.16 -27.33
N GLY A 17 32.09 -14.89 -27.67
CA GLY A 17 32.98 -14.22 -28.63
C GLY A 17 32.72 -12.73 -28.70
N GLY A 18 33.65 -11.92 -28.20
CA GLY A 18 33.52 -10.46 -28.17
C GLY A 18 34.77 -9.77 -27.63
N LEU A 19 35.84 -9.86 -28.40
CA LEU A 19 37.14 -9.24 -28.20
C LEU A 19 37.06 -7.71 -28.06
N GLY A 20 37.83 -7.21 -27.07
CA GLY A 20 38.71 -6.06 -27.22
C GLY A 20 38.14 -4.76 -27.77
N GLN A 21 37.60 -3.92 -26.87
CA GLN A 21 37.68 -2.48 -27.08
C GLN A 21 38.76 -1.89 -26.18
N ASN A 22 39.87 -1.53 -26.81
CA ASN A 22 40.93 -0.68 -26.27
C ASN A 22 40.29 0.61 -25.74
N ARG A 23 40.10 0.72 -24.43
CA ARG A 23 39.79 2.00 -23.79
C ARG A 23 41.10 2.79 -23.70
N PRO A 24 41.20 3.98 -24.30
CA PRO A 24 42.35 4.85 -24.09
C PRO A 24 42.46 5.18 -22.61
N SER A 25 43.66 5.07 -22.07
CA SER A 25 43.98 5.44 -20.69
C SER A 25 43.51 6.87 -20.41
N PRO A 26 42.76 7.13 -19.32
CA PRO A 26 42.37 8.47 -18.94
C PRO A 26 43.63 9.29 -18.67
N GLN A 27 43.77 10.42 -19.37
CA GLN A 27 44.88 11.33 -19.12
C GLN A 27 44.82 11.88 -17.69
N PRO A 28 45.96 12.04 -17.01
CA PRO A 28 46.01 12.64 -15.69
C PRO A 28 45.51 14.08 -15.76
N LEU A 29 44.52 14.39 -14.93
CA LEU A 29 44.00 15.75 -14.80
C LEU A 29 45.11 16.68 -14.29
N PRO A 30 45.19 17.93 -14.79
CA PRO A 30 46.16 18.90 -14.29
C PRO A 30 45.92 19.20 -12.80
N PRO A 31 46.99 19.48 -12.03
CA PRO A 31 46.87 19.83 -10.62
C PRO A 31 46.06 21.12 -10.49
N MET A 32 44.88 21.02 -9.88
CA MET A 32 44.07 22.18 -9.54
C MET A 32 44.85 23.05 -8.55
N SER A 33 45.14 24.29 -8.97
CA SER A 33 45.71 25.33 -8.13
C SER A 33 44.75 25.62 -6.98
N LYS A 34 45.19 25.33 -5.75
CA LYS A 34 44.48 25.72 -4.53
C LYS A 34 44.68 27.22 -4.33
N THR A 35 43.80 28.03 -4.92
CA THR A 35 43.64 29.42 -4.47
C THR A 35 42.93 29.39 -3.12
N ASN A 36 43.70 29.64 -2.06
CA ASN A 36 43.19 29.95 -0.72
C ASN A 36 42.44 31.29 -0.80
N GLY A 37 41.20 31.24 -1.28
CA GLY A 37 40.27 32.35 -1.19
C GLY A 37 39.60 32.33 0.18
N ASP A 38 39.98 33.29 1.02
CA ASP A 38 39.28 33.68 2.23
C ASP A 38 37.76 33.74 1.97
N ARG A 39 36.99 32.88 2.63
CA ARG A 39 35.53 32.98 2.70
C ARG A 39 35.14 33.40 4.10
N PRO A 40 34.96 34.70 4.39
CA PRO A 40 34.21 35.11 5.57
C PRO A 40 32.71 34.93 5.26
N ASN A 41 32.23 33.69 5.24
CA ASN A 41 30.79 33.44 5.18
C ASN A 41 30.22 33.56 6.59
N LYS A 42 30.09 34.80 7.06
CA LYS A 42 29.36 35.17 8.27
C LYS A 42 27.88 34.89 8.00
N GLN A 43 27.46 33.63 8.20
CA GLN A 43 26.06 33.25 8.20
C GLN A 43 25.37 34.08 9.29
N LYS A 44 24.70 35.17 8.87
CA LYS A 44 23.80 35.93 9.73
C LYS A 44 22.72 34.94 10.16
N GLY A 45 22.75 34.55 11.43
CA GLY A 45 21.70 33.73 12.03
C GLY A 45 20.37 34.43 11.78
N HIS A 46 19.50 33.80 11.01
CA HIS A 46 18.12 34.25 10.90
C HIS A 46 17.52 34.18 12.32
N PRO A 47 16.77 35.21 12.75
CA PRO A 47 16.12 35.19 14.05
C PRO A 47 15.24 33.93 14.14
N ASN A 48 15.23 33.28 15.31
CA ASN A 48 14.32 32.17 15.61
C ASN A 48 12.89 32.67 15.41
N GLN A 49 12.35 32.45 14.21
CA GLN A 49 10.95 32.70 13.92
C GLN A 49 10.22 31.40 14.21
N ASP A 50 9.25 31.49 15.12
CA ASP A 50 8.33 30.39 15.36
C ASP A 50 7.54 30.15 14.07
N LEU A 51 7.54 28.90 13.61
CA LEU A 51 6.82 28.49 12.41
C LEU A 51 5.47 27.92 12.81
N GLU A 52 4.40 28.55 12.34
CA GLU A 52 3.05 28.03 12.46
C GLU A 52 2.73 27.09 11.30
N PHE A 53 2.11 25.94 11.60
CA PHE A 53 1.68 24.97 10.61
C PHE A 53 0.21 24.64 10.84
N GLY A 54 -0.59 24.60 9.76
CA GLY A 54 -1.96 24.10 9.81
C GLY A 54 -1.98 22.60 10.07
N GLY A 55 -2.77 22.17 11.05
CA GLY A 55 -2.98 20.76 11.36
C GLY A 55 -4.23 20.21 10.67
N ASP A 56 -4.08 19.30 9.72
CA ASP A 56 -5.19 18.47 9.22
C ASP A 56 -5.53 17.41 10.31
N ALA A 57 -6.45 17.76 11.21
CA ALA A 57 -6.73 17.01 12.44
C ALA A 57 -7.90 16.02 12.33
N GLU A 58 -8.28 15.58 11.13
CA GLU A 58 -9.32 14.54 10.98
C GLU A 58 -8.79 13.17 11.42
N ILE A 59 -8.93 12.88 12.71
CA ILE A 59 -8.56 11.60 13.30
C ILE A 59 -9.78 10.66 13.22
N PRO A 60 -9.66 9.48 12.59
CA PRO A 60 -10.75 8.51 12.54
C PRO A 60 -11.18 8.08 13.95
N PRO A 61 -12.45 7.70 14.14
CA PRO A 61 -12.95 7.32 15.45
C PRO A 61 -12.19 6.13 16.04
N LEU A 62 -11.95 6.17 17.35
CA LEU A 62 -11.43 5.04 18.11
C LEU A 62 -12.60 4.12 18.51
N ILE A 63 -12.60 2.92 17.94
CA ILE A 63 -13.62 1.88 18.13
C ILE A 63 -12.95 0.65 18.76
N PRO A 64 -13.56 -0.01 19.75
CA PRO A 64 -13.02 -1.21 20.38
C PRO A 64 -12.72 -2.32 19.38
N ASP A 65 -11.65 -3.07 19.65
CA ASP A 65 -11.28 -4.25 18.87
C ASP A 65 -12.42 -5.27 18.87
N GLY A 66 -12.80 -5.76 17.70
CA GLY A 66 -13.97 -6.61 17.58
C GLY A 66 -14.36 -6.94 16.15
N LYS A 67 -15.46 -7.69 16.00
CA LYS A 67 -16.07 -7.98 14.70
C LYS A 67 -17.29 -7.11 14.53
N TYR A 68 -17.38 -6.44 13.39
CA TYR A 68 -18.47 -5.52 13.08
C TYR A 68 -19.01 -5.80 11.67
N GLU A 69 -20.31 -5.61 11.51
CA GLU A 69 -20.93 -5.63 10.18
C GLU A 69 -20.69 -4.29 9.48
N VAL A 70 -20.18 -4.35 8.26
CA VAL A 70 -19.80 -3.17 7.49
C VAL A 70 -20.27 -3.24 6.04
N ILE A 71 -20.56 -2.09 5.45
CA ILE A 71 -20.87 -1.93 4.02
C ILE A 71 -19.78 -1.12 3.33
N PHE A 72 -19.52 -1.42 2.06
CA PHE A 72 -18.54 -0.68 1.27
C PHE A 72 -19.09 0.65 0.79
N LEU A 73 -18.38 1.75 1.06
CA LEU A 73 -18.73 3.10 0.62
C LEU A 73 -17.99 3.48 -0.66
N ARG A 74 -16.66 3.56 -0.58
CA ARG A 74 -15.80 4.09 -1.63
C ARG A 74 -14.40 3.50 -1.58
N ALA A 75 -13.67 3.63 -2.68
CA ALA A 75 -12.26 3.29 -2.77
C ALA A 75 -11.47 4.51 -3.22
N GLU A 76 -10.34 4.76 -2.54
CA GLU A 76 -9.44 5.85 -2.85
C GLU A 76 -8.05 5.29 -3.17
N LYS A 77 -7.43 5.78 -4.23
CA LYS A 77 -6.05 5.47 -4.57
C LYS A 77 -5.19 6.68 -4.19
N LYS A 78 -4.20 6.50 -3.34
CA LYS A 78 -3.20 7.53 -3.02
C LYS A 78 -1.81 7.05 -3.43
N GLU A 79 -1.12 7.89 -4.19
CA GLU A 79 0.26 7.68 -4.58
C GLU A 79 1.16 8.38 -3.57
N ARG A 80 2.22 7.69 -3.12
CA ARG A 80 3.25 8.30 -2.27
C ARG A 80 4.32 8.93 -3.14
N LEU A 81 4.93 10.01 -2.66
CA LEU A 81 6.09 10.68 -3.28
C LEU A 81 7.22 9.71 -3.68
N TRP A 82 7.39 8.60 -2.96
CA TRP A 82 8.46 7.61 -3.20
C TRP A 82 8.01 6.36 -3.99
N GLY A 83 6.96 6.48 -4.81
CA GLY A 83 6.57 5.45 -5.79
C GLY A 83 5.82 4.24 -5.21
N GLY A 84 5.24 4.38 -4.02
CA GLY A 84 4.36 3.37 -3.43
C GLY A 84 2.90 3.78 -3.58
N THR A 85 2.08 2.92 -4.19
CA THR A 85 0.64 3.16 -4.29
C THR A 85 -0.09 2.45 -3.15
N LYS A 86 -1.00 3.15 -2.49
CA LYS A 86 -1.93 2.56 -1.52
C LYS A 86 -3.36 2.72 -2.01
N VAL A 87 -4.14 1.67 -1.83
CA VAL A 87 -5.59 1.68 -2.04
C VAL A 87 -6.25 1.62 -0.67
N PHE A 88 -7.10 2.59 -0.38
CA PHE A 88 -7.90 2.67 0.83
C PHE A 88 -9.33 2.27 0.46
N LEU A 89 -9.82 1.21 1.09
CA LEU A 89 -11.22 0.81 0.97
C LEU A 89 -11.96 1.35 2.19
N HIS A 90 -12.91 2.25 1.97
CA HIS A 90 -13.72 2.85 3.02
C HIS A 90 -15.02 2.07 3.20
N PHE A 91 -15.35 1.78 4.44
CA PHE A 91 -16.52 1.04 4.85
C PHE A 91 -17.25 1.79 5.96
N GLN A 92 -18.56 1.57 6.07
CA GLN A 92 -19.39 2.09 7.14
C GLN A 92 -19.90 0.95 8.01
N ILE A 93 -19.87 1.11 9.32
CA ILE A 93 -20.48 0.15 10.24
C ILE A 93 -22.00 0.24 10.13
N VAL A 94 -22.65 -0.90 9.91
CA VAL A 94 -24.12 -1.05 9.85
C VAL A 94 -24.70 -1.81 11.04
N ASP A 95 -23.82 -2.40 11.86
CA ASP A 95 -24.20 -3.08 13.09
C ASP A 95 -25.06 -2.17 14.00
N SER A 96 -26.03 -2.77 14.70
CA SER A 96 -27.06 -2.05 15.49
C SER A 96 -26.54 -1.52 16.85
N GLY A 97 -25.25 -1.19 16.92
CA GLY A 97 -24.56 -0.76 18.14
C GLY A 97 -24.25 0.73 18.19
N GLU A 98 -23.50 1.14 19.22
CA GLU A 98 -23.08 2.53 19.44
C GLU A 98 -22.25 3.12 18.28
N TYR A 99 -21.59 2.25 17.52
CA TYR A 99 -20.70 2.65 16.42
C TYR A 99 -21.39 2.62 15.04
N GLN A 100 -22.71 2.49 15.00
CA GLN A 100 -23.47 2.52 13.75
C GLN A 100 -23.20 3.83 12.98
N GLY A 101 -23.01 3.71 11.67
CA GLY A 101 -22.76 4.84 10.78
C GLY A 101 -21.33 5.37 10.76
N LYS A 102 -20.43 4.87 11.64
CA LYS A 102 -19.02 5.30 11.64
C LYS A 102 -18.28 4.74 10.43
N GLU A 103 -17.46 5.60 9.80
CA GLU A 103 -16.60 5.22 8.69
C GLU A 103 -15.25 4.69 9.20
N LEU A 104 -14.84 3.55 8.66
CA LEU A 104 -13.52 2.96 8.85
C LEU A 104 -12.90 2.64 7.50
N TYR A 105 -11.58 2.54 7.45
CA TYR A 105 -10.88 2.16 6.23
C TYR A 105 -9.99 0.94 6.41
N MET A 106 -9.78 0.23 5.31
CA MET A 106 -8.80 -0.82 5.16
C MET A 106 -7.71 -0.35 4.19
N ALA A 107 -6.48 -0.25 4.68
CA ALA A 107 -5.33 0.15 3.85
C ALA A 107 -4.69 -1.07 3.16
N CYS A 108 -4.67 -1.05 1.82
CA CYS A 108 -4.07 -2.07 0.98
C CYS A 108 -2.83 -1.52 0.26
N ASN A 109 -1.68 -2.17 0.44
CA ASN A 109 -0.46 -1.79 -0.27
C ASN A 109 -0.44 -2.42 -1.67
N VAL A 110 -0.40 -1.60 -2.72
CA VAL A 110 -0.24 -2.06 -4.10
C VAL A 110 1.25 -2.29 -4.35
N LYS A 111 1.61 -3.44 -4.95
CA LYS A 111 2.98 -3.66 -5.44
C LYS A 111 3.25 -2.80 -6.69
N ARG A 112 4.52 -2.46 -6.94
CA ARG A 112 4.94 -1.58 -8.06
C ARG A 112 4.37 -1.97 -9.43
N GLU A 113 4.20 -3.26 -9.70
CA GLU A 113 3.67 -3.75 -10.99
C GLU A 113 2.14 -3.69 -11.10
N GLY A 114 1.43 -3.15 -10.12
CA GLY A 114 -0.05 -3.15 -10.09
C GLY A 114 -0.67 -4.55 -9.91
N LYS A 115 0.16 -5.58 -9.76
CA LYS A 115 -0.26 -6.96 -9.54
C LYS A 115 -0.47 -7.21 -8.05
N TRP A 116 -1.59 -7.83 -7.72
CA TRP A 116 -1.91 -8.24 -6.37
C TRP A 116 -1.49 -9.71 -6.17
N GLY A 117 -0.72 -9.97 -5.13
CA GLY A 117 -0.39 -11.33 -4.72
C GLY A 117 -1.52 -11.95 -3.91
N VAL A 118 -1.55 -13.28 -3.85
CA VAL A 118 -2.56 -14.06 -3.09
C VAL A 118 -2.55 -13.71 -1.59
N SER A 119 -1.39 -13.35 -1.05
CA SER A 119 -1.21 -12.91 0.34
C SER A 119 -1.61 -11.45 0.59
N SER A 120 -1.99 -10.69 -0.44
CA SER A 120 -2.38 -9.30 -0.23
C SER A 120 -3.78 -9.20 0.37
N LYS A 121 -3.95 -8.28 1.32
CA LYS A 121 -5.24 -8.00 1.96
C LYS A 121 -6.34 -7.73 0.94
N TYR A 122 -6.02 -6.95 -0.10
CA TYR A 122 -6.94 -6.65 -1.18
C TYR A 122 -7.39 -7.91 -1.93
N PHE A 123 -6.46 -8.81 -2.28
CA PHE A 123 -6.80 -10.05 -2.98
C PHE A 123 -7.72 -10.93 -2.14
N GLN A 124 -7.42 -11.09 -0.85
CA GLN A 124 -8.24 -11.88 0.07
C GLN A 124 -9.66 -11.30 0.21
N ALA A 125 -9.75 -9.99 0.44
CA ALA A 125 -11.02 -9.27 0.50
C ALA A 125 -11.81 -9.38 -0.81
N TRP A 126 -11.13 -9.27 -1.96
CA TRP A 126 -11.76 -9.39 -3.27
C TRP A 126 -12.31 -10.79 -3.51
N VAL A 127 -11.56 -11.84 -3.18
CA VAL A 127 -12.02 -13.23 -3.30
C VAL A 127 -13.25 -13.48 -2.43
N LEU A 128 -13.25 -12.95 -1.21
CA LEU A 128 -14.37 -13.03 -0.29
C LEU A 128 -15.61 -12.31 -0.85
N ALA A 129 -15.43 -11.11 -1.41
CA ALA A 129 -16.51 -10.35 -2.02
C ALA A 129 -17.04 -10.98 -3.31
N ALA A 130 -16.16 -11.50 -4.16
CA ALA A 130 -16.51 -12.11 -5.44
C ALA A 130 -17.04 -13.55 -5.29
N GLY A 131 -16.77 -14.22 -4.16
CA GLY A 131 -17.10 -15.62 -3.95
C GLY A 131 -16.32 -16.59 -4.85
N ARG A 132 -15.27 -16.12 -5.53
CA ARG A 132 -14.47 -16.92 -6.47
C ARG A 132 -13.02 -16.42 -6.52
N LYS A 133 -12.11 -17.31 -6.92
CA LYS A 133 -10.72 -16.92 -7.21
C LYS A 133 -10.67 -16.17 -8.55
N PRO A 134 -9.89 -15.07 -8.66
CA PRO A 134 -9.72 -14.38 -9.93
C PRO A 134 -9.05 -15.32 -10.94
N LYS A 135 -9.52 -15.29 -12.18
CA LYS A 135 -8.89 -16.05 -13.28
C LYS A 135 -7.64 -15.32 -13.77
N ARG A 136 -6.78 -16.01 -14.53
CA ARG A 136 -5.61 -15.39 -15.15
C ARG A 136 -6.06 -14.20 -16.01
N PHE A 137 -5.44 -13.03 -15.80
CA PHE A 137 -5.77 -11.74 -16.42
C PHE A 137 -7.10 -11.09 -16.02
N ASP A 138 -7.80 -11.60 -15.00
CA ASP A 138 -9.02 -10.95 -14.50
C ASP A 138 -8.68 -9.60 -13.83
N ARG A 139 -9.50 -8.58 -14.08
CA ARG A 139 -9.34 -7.25 -13.49
C ARG A 139 -10.09 -7.20 -12.16
N MET A 140 -9.37 -7.11 -11.05
CA MET A 140 -9.98 -7.04 -9.72
C MET A 140 -10.52 -5.63 -9.41
N ASN A 141 -11.72 -5.35 -9.92
CA ASN A 141 -12.43 -4.10 -9.70
C ASN A 141 -13.03 -4.03 -8.27
N THR A 142 -13.12 -2.83 -7.69
CA THR A 142 -13.75 -2.57 -6.39
C THR A 142 -15.28 -2.58 -6.46
N SER A 143 -15.87 -2.61 -7.66
CA SER A 143 -17.32 -2.76 -7.82
C SER A 143 -17.88 -4.03 -7.18
N VAL A 144 -17.06 -5.08 -7.00
CA VAL A 144 -17.48 -6.35 -6.40
C VAL A 144 -17.92 -6.22 -4.94
N PHE A 145 -17.52 -5.14 -4.27
CA PHE A 145 -17.87 -4.87 -2.87
C PHE A 145 -19.19 -4.10 -2.71
N ARG A 146 -19.69 -3.45 -3.78
CA ARG A 146 -20.89 -2.61 -3.69
C ARG A 146 -22.14 -3.45 -3.44
N GLY A 147 -23.02 -2.96 -2.57
CA GLY A 147 -24.30 -3.61 -2.25
C GLY A 147 -24.14 -4.92 -1.47
N LYS A 148 -23.07 -5.06 -0.69
CA LYS A 148 -22.79 -6.25 0.12
C LYS A 148 -22.44 -5.86 1.54
N VAL A 149 -22.88 -6.71 2.47
CA VAL A 149 -22.54 -6.60 3.89
C VAL A 149 -21.44 -7.61 4.22
N PHE A 150 -20.42 -7.13 4.91
CA PHE A 150 -19.25 -7.91 5.31
C PHE A 150 -19.10 -7.89 6.83
N LEU A 151 -18.71 -9.02 7.40
CA LEU A 151 -18.20 -9.07 8.76
C LEU A 151 -16.70 -8.71 8.72
N ALA A 152 -16.33 -7.58 9.30
CA ALA A 152 -14.97 -7.08 9.34
C ALA A 152 -14.36 -7.21 10.74
N GLN A 153 -13.09 -7.60 10.81
CA GLN A 153 -12.30 -7.53 12.03
C GLN A 153 -11.71 -6.13 12.15
N VAL A 154 -12.13 -5.39 13.17
CA VAL A 154 -11.64 -4.06 13.50
C VAL A 154 -10.58 -4.15 14.58
N ARG A 155 -9.59 -3.28 14.47
CA ARG A 155 -8.50 -3.16 15.44
C ARG A 155 -8.06 -1.70 15.61
N ALA A 156 -7.72 -1.32 16.83
CA ALA A 156 -7.11 -0.06 17.19
C ALA A 156 -5.61 -0.03 16.85
N VAL A 157 -5.18 1.05 16.21
CA VAL A 157 -3.77 1.31 15.88
C VAL A 157 -3.11 2.03 17.07
N THR A 158 -2.54 1.24 17.96
CA THR A 158 -1.86 1.73 19.18
C THR A 158 -0.37 1.95 18.98
N LYS A 159 0.21 1.42 17.90
CA LYS A 159 1.65 1.49 17.61
C LYS A 159 1.92 2.20 16.30
N ASP A 160 3.06 2.88 16.22
CA ASP A 160 3.55 3.44 14.97
C ASP A 160 4.40 2.44 14.17
N SER A 161 4.79 2.81 12.95
CA SER A 161 5.72 2.08 12.07
C SER A 161 7.04 1.70 12.73
N LYS A 162 7.50 2.46 13.73
CA LYS A 162 8.69 2.16 14.55
C LYS A 162 8.39 1.25 15.76
N ASN A 163 7.19 0.69 15.84
CA ASN A 163 6.67 -0.08 16.98
C ASN A 163 6.60 0.70 18.31
N LEU A 164 6.66 2.03 18.28
CA LEU A 164 6.51 2.88 19.47
C LEU A 164 5.03 3.08 19.81
N PRO A 165 4.66 3.19 21.10
CA PRO A 165 3.28 3.46 21.50
C PRO A 165 2.85 4.85 21.03
N ARG A 166 1.61 4.95 20.54
CA ARG A 166 0.97 6.20 20.14
C ARG A 166 0.25 6.84 21.32
N PRO A 167 0.31 8.17 21.49
CA PRO A 167 -0.53 8.90 22.44
C PRO A 167 -2.01 8.55 22.24
N LEU A 168 -2.78 8.48 23.32
CA LEU A 168 -4.20 8.08 23.29
C LEU A 168 -5.03 8.92 22.29
N LEU A 169 -4.76 10.21 22.21
CA LEU A 169 -5.44 11.14 21.29
C LEU A 169 -5.15 10.88 19.81
N LEU A 170 -4.08 10.14 19.48
CA LEU A 170 -3.67 9.80 18.12
C LEU A 170 -3.97 8.34 17.75
N GLN A 171 -4.68 7.61 18.62
CA GLN A 171 -5.12 6.26 18.34
C GLN A 171 -6.40 6.31 17.50
N TYR A 172 -6.50 5.39 16.55
CA TYR A 172 -7.63 5.29 15.64
C TYR A 172 -7.87 3.83 15.29
N SER A 173 -9.07 3.51 14.84
CA SER A 173 -9.41 2.15 14.44
C SER A 173 -9.35 1.97 12.93
N ILE A 174 -8.93 0.78 12.52
CA ILE A 174 -8.88 0.35 11.13
C ILE A 174 -9.55 -1.01 10.97
N ILE A 175 -9.97 -1.29 9.74
CA ILE A 175 -10.35 -2.64 9.36
C ILE A 175 -9.07 -3.43 9.06
N GLU A 176 -8.81 -4.45 9.86
CA GLU A 176 -7.64 -5.30 9.69
C GLU A 176 -7.83 -6.25 8.51
N ASN A 177 -8.96 -6.99 8.50
CA ASN A 177 -9.34 -7.97 7.48
C ASN A 177 -10.87 -8.11 7.39
N LEU A 178 -11.37 -8.56 6.24
CA LEU A 178 -12.76 -9.03 6.08
C LEU A 178 -12.81 -10.53 6.39
N VAL A 179 -13.74 -10.94 7.26
CA VAL A 179 -13.87 -12.31 7.77
C VAL A 179 -14.89 -13.11 6.96
N GLN A 180 -16.07 -12.54 6.73
CA GLN A 180 -17.18 -13.23 6.08
C GLN A 180 -18.04 -12.26 5.25
N ARG A 181 -18.66 -12.76 4.17
CA ARG A 181 -19.75 -12.07 3.46
C ARG A 181 -21.07 -12.57 4.05
N LEU A 182 -21.88 -11.66 4.60
CA LEU A 182 -23.12 -12.03 5.30
C LEU A 182 -24.30 -12.11 4.34
N THR A 183 -24.57 -11.05 3.58
CA THR A 183 -25.69 -11.02 2.64
C THR A 183 -25.37 -10.07 1.48
N ASP A 184 -25.91 -10.38 0.30
CA ASP A 184 -26.08 -9.37 -0.75
C ASP A 184 -27.27 -8.52 -0.29
N SER A 185 -27.09 -7.23 -0.02
CA SER A 185 -28.20 -6.38 0.41
C SER A 185 -29.22 -6.40 -0.73
N GLU A 186 -30.35 -7.09 -0.55
CA GLU A 186 -31.43 -7.08 -1.51
C GLU A 186 -31.77 -5.60 -1.75
N LYS A 187 -31.61 -5.17 -3.01
CA LYS A 187 -32.03 -3.85 -3.44
C LYS A 187 -33.51 -3.73 -3.13
N VAL A 188 -33.84 -2.96 -2.09
CA VAL A 188 -35.17 -2.37 -1.95
C VAL A 188 -35.28 -1.24 -2.96
#